data_AF-A0A1V1NS96-F1
#
_entry.id   AF-A0A1V1NS96-F1
#
_cell.length_a   1.000
_cell.length_b   1.000
_cell.length_c   1.000
_cell.angle_alpha   90.00
_cell.angle_beta   90.00
_cell.angle_gamma   90.00
#
_symmetry.space_group_name_H-M   'P 1'
#
loop_
_entity.id
_entity.type
_entity.pdbx_description
1 polymer ?
#
loop_
_entity_poly.entity_id
_entity_poly.type
_entity_poly.pdbx_seq_one_letter_code
_entity_poly.pdbx_strand_id
1 'polypeptide(L)'
;NGFISVSWTSGLDTQSGICGHSILWDQYPKTQSPLFITSESNMISQVLKNGMSHYVHIRSLDCAGNASETIHIGPFYVVSTNFGDIFQDNIVDLKDTILALQIVSDMLPGHIDVNLYADIDGDNRISLIDCIYTLIYNSDQVLP
;
A
#
# COMPACT_ATOMS: atom_id res chain seq x y z
N ASN A 1 -5.19 -6.40 1.03
CA ASN A 1 -3.86 -6.96 0.73
C ASN A 1 -3.73 -7.27 -0.74
N GLY A 2 -2.87 -6.52 -1.43
CA GLY A 2 -2.55 -6.71 -2.84
C GLY A 2 -1.06 -6.97 -3.05
N PHE A 3 -0.73 -7.60 -4.18
CA PHE A 3 0.65 -7.74 -4.64
C PHE A 3 0.81 -6.93 -5.92
N ILE A 4 1.96 -6.28 -6.06
CA ILE A 4 2.33 -5.59 -7.31
C ILE A 4 3.48 -6.37 -7.93
N SER A 5 3.30 -6.78 -9.18
CA SER A 5 4.37 -7.37 -9.99
C SER A 5 4.94 -6.29 -10.90
N VAL A 6 6.26 -6.17 -10.90
CA VAL A 6 7.00 -5.22 -11.74
C VAL A 6 8.00 -6.02 -12.55
N SER A 7 8.12 -5.69 -13.83
CA SER A 7 9.17 -6.21 -14.71
C SER A 7 9.86 -5.04 -15.40
N TRP A 8 11.15 -5.21 -15.67
CA TRP A 8 11.96 -4.19 -16.32
C TRP A 8 12.99 -4.84 -17.24
N THR A 9 13.49 -4.06 -18.17
CA THR A 9 14.65 -4.42 -18.98
C THR A 9 15.89 -3.80 -18.36
N SER A 10 16.97 -4.57 -18.26
CA SER A 10 18.26 -4.05 -17.82
C SER A 10 18.74 -2.91 -18.71
N GLY A 11 19.47 -1.97 -18.10
CA GLY A 11 20.22 -0.97 -18.85
C GLY A 11 21.33 -1.60 -19.68
N LEU A 12 21.94 -0.80 -20.55
CA LEU A 12 23.12 -1.21 -21.32
C LEU A 12 24.38 -0.66 -20.62
N ASP A 13 25.33 -1.53 -20.30
CA ASP A 13 26.72 -1.15 -20.00
C ASP A 13 27.65 -1.97 -20.90
N THR A 14 28.38 -1.29 -21.79
CA THR A 14 29.30 -1.92 -22.75
C THR A 14 30.70 -2.12 -22.17
N GLN A 15 31.00 -1.59 -20.98
CA GLN A 15 32.34 -1.59 -20.42
C GLN A 15 32.54 -2.69 -19.37
N SER A 16 31.71 -2.74 -18.33
CA SER A 16 31.77 -3.79 -17.32
C SER A 16 30.60 -4.76 -17.36
N GLY A 17 29.51 -4.37 -18.02
CA GLY A 17 28.27 -5.13 -18.05
C GLY A 17 27.43 -4.92 -16.80
N ILE A 18 26.15 -5.29 -16.87
CA ILE A 18 25.25 -5.24 -15.72
C ILE A 18 25.43 -6.50 -14.89
N CYS A 19 25.80 -6.33 -13.61
CA CYS A 19 25.91 -7.43 -12.65
C CYS A 19 24.63 -7.63 -11.82
N GLY A 20 23.71 -6.67 -11.84
CA GLY A 20 22.36 -6.85 -11.31
C GLY A 20 21.60 -5.54 -11.11
N HIS A 21 20.57 -5.59 -10.30
CA HIS A 21 19.70 -4.47 -9.98
C HIS A 21 19.52 -4.37 -8.46
N SER A 22 19.28 -3.15 -7.98
CA SER A 22 18.77 -2.94 -6.63
C SER A 22 17.36 -2.41 -6.66
N ILE A 23 16.52 -3.00 -5.81
CA ILE A 23 15.10 -2.72 -5.71
C ILE A 23 14.73 -2.45 -4.25
N LEU A 24 13.91 -1.43 -4.02
CA LEU A 24 13.31 -1.12 -2.72
C LEU A 24 11.83 -0.79 -2.90
N TRP A 25 11.00 -1.32 -2.00
CA TRP A 25 9.61 -0.92 -1.85
C TRP A 25 9.45 -0.11 -0.57
N ASP A 26 8.84 1.07 -0.67
CA ASP A 26 8.49 1.87 0.50
C ASP A 26 7.29 2.80 0.22
N GLN A 27 7.08 3.77 1.13
CA GLN A 27 6.03 4.78 1.00
C GLN A 27 6.51 6.21 0.70
N TYR A 28 7.77 6.36 0.28
CA TYR A 28 8.41 7.66 0.10
C TYR A 28 8.81 7.88 -1.37
N PRO A 29 8.42 9.00 -2.00
CA PRO A 29 8.54 9.15 -3.45
C PRO A 29 9.99 9.24 -3.99
N LYS A 30 10.99 9.40 -3.12
CA LYS A 30 12.37 9.75 -3.50
C LYS A 30 13.44 8.92 -2.80
N THR A 31 13.08 7.80 -2.17
CA THR A 31 14.08 6.99 -1.47
C THR A 31 15.07 6.41 -2.46
N GLN A 32 16.36 6.54 -2.13
CA GLN A 32 17.42 5.90 -2.89
C GLN A 32 17.45 4.42 -2.55
N SER A 33 17.32 3.55 -3.55
CA SER A 33 17.41 2.12 -3.34
C SER A 33 18.80 1.77 -2.75
N PRO A 34 18.91 0.86 -1.77
CA PRO A 34 20.21 0.47 -1.19
C PRO A 34 21.09 -0.29 -2.21
N LEU A 35 22.19 -0.90 -1.78
CA LEU A 35 23.03 -1.78 -2.62
C LEU A 35 22.69 -3.24 -2.32
N PHE A 36 21.46 -3.65 -2.59
CA PHE A 36 21.10 -5.07 -2.62
C PHE A 36 21.07 -5.52 -4.09
N ILE A 37 21.82 -6.56 -4.45
CA ILE A 37 21.96 -7.00 -5.85
C ILE A 37 21.07 -8.22 -6.08
N THR A 38 20.14 -8.11 -7.02
CA THR A 38 19.46 -9.25 -7.64
C THR A 38 19.80 -9.33 -9.13
N SER A 39 19.92 -10.55 -9.67
CA SER A 39 20.06 -10.79 -11.11
C SER A 39 18.70 -10.88 -11.82
N GLU A 40 17.59 -10.79 -11.08
CA GLU A 40 16.24 -10.84 -11.62
C GLU A 40 15.91 -9.59 -12.44
N SER A 41 15.02 -9.75 -13.42
CA SER A 41 14.43 -8.69 -14.25
C SER A 41 12.94 -8.49 -13.96
N ASN A 42 12.44 -9.16 -12.93
CA ASN A 42 11.10 -9.03 -12.40
C ASN A 42 11.11 -9.19 -10.87
N MET A 43 10.12 -8.62 -10.21
CA MET A 43 9.92 -8.79 -8.77
C MET A 43 8.44 -8.65 -8.42
N ILE A 44 8.01 -9.40 -7.42
CA ILE A 44 6.69 -9.25 -6.80
C ILE A 44 6.93 -8.60 -5.44
N SER A 45 6.16 -7.56 -5.13
CA SER A 45 6.20 -6.93 -3.81
C SER A 45 5.87 -7.94 -2.71
N GLN A 46 6.26 -7.63 -1.47
CA GLN A 46 5.60 -8.25 -0.33
C GLN A 46 4.11 -7.88 -0.34
N VAL A 47 3.31 -8.53 0.52
CA VAL A 47 1.92 -8.10 0.73
C VAL A 47 1.93 -6.62 1.13
N LEU A 48 1.39 -5.77 0.26
CA LEU A 48 1.27 -4.35 0.55
C LEU A 48 -0.02 -4.11 1.33
N LYS A 49 0.09 -3.31 2.38
CA LYS A 49 -1.06 -2.79 3.12
C LYS A 49 -1.83 -1.80 2.25
N ASN A 50 -3.06 -1.49 2.67
CA ASN A 50 -3.78 -0.37 2.09
C ASN A 50 -2.99 0.93 2.20
N GLY A 51 -3.05 1.73 1.14
CA GLY A 51 -2.35 3.01 1.07
C GLY A 51 -2.29 3.59 -0.33
N MET A 52 -2.20 4.91 -0.40
CA MET A 52 -2.13 5.67 -1.66
C MET A 52 -0.70 6.08 -2.03
N SER A 53 0.30 5.61 -1.29
CA SER A 53 1.67 6.12 -1.42
C SER A 53 2.67 4.98 -1.57
N HIS A 54 2.40 3.92 -2.34
CA HIS A 54 3.38 2.86 -2.54
C HIS A 54 4.30 3.15 -3.72
N TYR A 55 5.61 3.01 -3.52
CA TYR A 55 6.61 3.20 -4.56
C TYR A 55 7.53 2.00 -4.66
N VAL A 56 8.01 1.72 -5.88
CA VAL A 56 9.19 0.89 -6.10
C VAL A 56 10.32 1.73 -6.65
N HIS A 57 11.52 1.48 -6.16
CA HIS A 57 12.74 2.17 -6.54
C HIS A 57 13.71 1.18 -7.13
N ILE A 58 14.17 1.42 -8.35
CA ILE A 58 15.02 0.48 -9.09
C ILE A 58 16.24 1.21 -9.64
N ARG A 59 17.43 0.60 -9.50
CA ARG A 59 18.66 1.04 -10.19
C ARG A 59 19.48 -0.15 -10.64
N SER A 60 20.25 0.02 -11.71
CA SER A 60 21.17 -1.01 -12.20
C SER A 60 22.52 -0.89 -11.51
N LEU A 61 23.19 -2.02 -11.28
CA LEU A 61 24.56 -2.10 -10.81
C LEU A 61 25.43 -2.78 -11.87
N ASP A 62 26.57 -2.15 -12.14
CA ASP A 62 27.56 -2.70 -13.04
C ASP A 62 28.52 -3.67 -12.31
N CYS A 63 29.33 -4.41 -13.07
CA CYS A 63 30.27 -5.37 -12.49
C CYS A 63 31.52 -4.72 -11.86
N ALA A 64 31.68 -3.40 -11.98
CA ALA A 64 32.69 -2.62 -11.30
C ALA A 64 32.19 -2.03 -9.95
N GLY A 65 30.91 -2.23 -9.61
CA GLY A 65 30.28 -1.74 -8.39
C GLY A 65 29.68 -0.33 -8.50
N ASN A 66 29.57 0.24 -9.70
CA ASN A 66 28.86 1.50 -9.92
C ASN A 66 27.36 1.27 -10.02
N ALA A 67 26.58 2.22 -9.52
CA ALA A 67 25.12 2.19 -9.59
C ALA A 67 24.59 3.33 -10.46
N SER A 68 23.55 3.07 -11.24
CA SER A 68 22.83 4.10 -11.99
C SER A 68 22.04 5.02 -11.06
N GLU A 69 21.47 6.08 -11.62
CA GLU A 69 20.40 6.82 -10.95
C GLU A 69 19.23 5.89 -10.59
N THR A 70 18.56 6.21 -9.48
CA THR A 70 17.38 5.48 -9.02
C THR A 70 16.15 5.96 -9.78
N ILE A 71 15.46 5.03 -10.43
CA ILE A 71 14.14 5.26 -11.03
C ILE A 71 13.09 4.98 -9.95
N HIS A 72 12.14 5.90 -9.79
CA HIS A 72 11.03 5.78 -8.85
C HIS A 72 9.73 5.55 -9.62
N ILE A 73 9.04 4.44 -9.37
CA ILE A 73 7.79 4.08 -10.04
C ILE A 73 6.66 4.07 -8.99
N GLY A 74 5.60 4.82 -9.26
CA GLY A 74 4.47 5.05 -8.35
C GLY A 74 3.97 6.50 -8.42
N PRO A 75 3.06 6.91 -7.52
CA PRO A 75 2.49 6.08 -6.46
C PRO A 75 1.54 5.02 -7.01
N PHE A 76 1.64 3.80 -6.46
CA PHE A 76 0.63 2.78 -6.61
C PHE A 76 -0.36 2.86 -5.47
N TYR A 77 -1.65 2.70 -5.79
CA TYR A 77 -2.72 2.67 -4.81
C TYR A 77 -3.07 1.21 -4.56
N VAL A 78 -2.88 0.76 -3.33
CA VAL A 78 -3.31 -0.55 -2.87
C VAL A 78 -4.54 -0.32 -2.03
N VAL A 79 -5.68 -0.79 -2.53
CA VAL A 79 -6.96 -0.71 -1.83
C VAL A 79 -7.51 -2.12 -1.75
N SER A 80 -7.60 -2.64 -0.53
CA SER A 80 -8.36 -3.82 -0.17
C SER A 80 -9.73 -3.36 0.27
N THR A 81 -10.76 -3.74 -0.46
CA THR A 81 -12.15 -3.57 -0.03
C THR A 81 -12.46 -4.62 1.04
N ASN A 82 -11.93 -4.43 2.25
CA ASN A 82 -12.57 -5.03 3.42
C ASN A 82 -13.75 -4.12 3.73
N PHE A 83 -14.95 -4.59 3.36
CA PHE A 83 -16.19 -3.88 3.72
C PHE A 83 -16.22 -3.68 5.24
N GLY A 84 -16.34 -2.42 5.67
CA GLY A 84 -16.27 -2.02 7.08
C GLY A 84 -14.88 -1.70 7.64
N ASP A 85 -13.77 -1.81 6.88
CA ASP A 85 -12.44 -1.31 7.31
C ASP A 85 -12.31 0.18 6.99
N ILE A 86 -12.97 0.98 7.81
CA ILE A 86 -13.09 2.44 7.68
C ILE A 86 -11.79 3.11 8.16
N PHE A 87 -11.10 2.53 9.15
CA PHE A 87 -9.85 3.00 9.73
C PHE A 87 -8.61 2.63 8.89
N GLN A 88 -8.77 1.81 7.85
CA GLN A 88 -7.76 1.43 6.87
C GLN A 88 -6.57 0.65 7.46
N ASP A 89 -6.76 -0.08 8.56
CA ASP A 89 -5.70 -0.89 9.16
C ASP A 89 -5.73 -2.36 8.71
N ASN A 90 -6.64 -2.73 7.81
CA ASN A 90 -6.93 -4.09 7.31
C ASN A 90 -7.60 -5.00 8.35
N ILE A 91 -8.10 -4.44 9.45
CA ILE A 91 -8.87 -5.13 10.47
C ILE A 91 -10.22 -4.42 10.56
N VAL A 92 -11.31 -5.19 10.65
CA VAL A 92 -12.61 -4.60 11.01
C VAL A 92 -12.78 -4.78 12.52
N ASP A 93 -12.47 -3.73 13.27
CA ASP A 93 -12.51 -3.69 14.73
C ASP A 93 -13.31 -2.47 15.27
N LEU A 94 -13.30 -2.25 16.59
CA LEU A 94 -14.04 -1.15 17.20
C LEU A 94 -13.53 0.23 16.77
N LYS A 95 -12.30 0.36 16.26
CA LYS A 95 -11.78 1.62 15.73
C LYS A 95 -12.55 2.04 14.48
N ASP A 96 -12.97 1.08 13.64
CA ASP A 96 -13.81 1.36 12.48
C ASP A 96 -15.18 1.88 12.91
N THR A 97 -15.80 1.24 13.91
CA THR A 97 -17.09 1.68 14.45
C THR A 97 -17.01 3.08 15.06
N ILE A 98 -15.94 3.38 15.81
CA ILE A 98 -15.72 4.70 16.39
C ILE A 98 -15.53 5.75 15.30
N LEU A 99 -14.74 5.44 14.27
CA LEU A 99 -14.51 6.34 13.15
C LEU A 99 -15.79 6.57 12.33
N ALA A 100 -16.59 5.54 12.09
CA ALA A 100 -17.93 5.66 11.48
C ALA A 100 -18.82 6.60 12.30
N LEU A 101 -18.83 6.45 13.64
CA LEU A 101 -19.58 7.32 14.55
C LEU A 101 -19.12 8.77 14.47
N GLN A 102 -17.80 9.00 14.41
CA GLN A 102 -17.22 10.33 14.29
C GLN A 102 -17.59 10.98 12.96
N ILE A 103 -17.59 10.22 11.86
CA ILE A 103 -18.02 10.69 10.53
C ILE A 103 -19.51 11.09 10.57
N VAL A 104 -20.38 10.21 11.07
CA VAL A 104 -21.84 10.45 11.13
C VAL A 104 -22.20 11.60 12.07
N SER A 105 -21.36 11.88 13.07
CA SER A 105 -21.57 12.96 14.05
C SER A 105 -20.91 14.29 13.65
N ASP A 106 -20.33 14.42 12.46
CA ASP A 106 -19.53 15.58 12.03
C ASP A 106 -18.36 15.92 13.00
N MET A 107 -17.84 14.91 13.70
CA MET A 107 -16.75 15.02 14.68
C MET A 107 -15.39 14.55 14.13
N LEU A 108 -15.20 14.64 12.81
CA LEU A 108 -14.00 14.16 12.14
C LEU A 108 -12.72 14.72 12.79
N PRO A 109 -11.79 13.86 13.25
CA PRO A 109 -10.44 14.30 13.58
C PRO A 109 -9.83 14.85 12.29
N GLY A 110 -9.36 16.09 12.30
CA GLY A 110 -8.94 16.85 11.10
C GLY A 110 -7.77 16.28 10.28
N HIS A 111 -7.41 15.01 10.46
CA HIS A 111 -6.31 14.31 9.81
C HIS A 111 -6.63 12.88 9.34
N ILE A 112 -7.91 12.47 9.28
CA ILE A 112 -8.27 11.14 8.79
C ILE A 112 -8.85 11.23 7.39
N ASP A 113 -8.16 10.62 6.42
CA ASP A 113 -8.69 10.37 5.09
C ASP A 113 -9.77 9.28 5.20
N VAL A 114 -11.03 9.65 4.98
CA VAL A 114 -12.16 8.71 5.04
C VAL A 114 -12.07 7.74 3.88
N ASN A 115 -12.07 6.43 4.18
CA ASN A 115 -12.11 5.40 3.17
C ASN A 115 -13.52 5.23 2.60
N LEU A 116 -13.86 5.95 1.54
CA LEU A 116 -15.16 5.76 0.86
C LEU A 116 -15.30 4.36 0.22
N TYR A 117 -14.22 3.58 0.08
CA TYR A 117 -14.29 2.18 -0.38
C TYR A 117 -14.64 1.20 0.75
N ALA A 118 -14.74 1.65 1.99
CA ALA A 118 -15.21 0.86 3.14
C ALA A 118 -16.75 0.88 3.26
N ASP A 119 -17.41 1.74 2.49
CA ASP A 119 -18.86 1.81 2.34
C ASP A 119 -19.42 0.44 1.95
N ILE A 120 -20.41 0.02 2.75
CA ILE A 120 -20.96 -1.34 2.71
C ILE A 120 -22.18 -1.40 1.81
N ASP A 121 -22.97 -0.33 1.72
CA ASP A 121 -24.20 -0.28 0.93
C ASP A 121 -24.02 0.35 -0.45
N GLY A 122 -22.84 0.94 -0.70
CA GLY A 122 -22.42 1.43 -2.01
C GLY A 122 -23.01 2.78 -2.39
N ASP A 123 -23.51 3.55 -1.42
CA ASP A 123 -24.06 4.89 -1.63
C ASP A 123 -22.99 6.01 -1.72
N ASN A 124 -21.72 5.64 -1.63
CA ASN A 124 -20.51 6.46 -1.52
C ASN A 124 -20.47 7.35 -0.27
N ARG A 125 -21.07 6.90 0.84
CA ARG A 125 -21.05 7.60 2.13
C ARG A 125 -20.76 6.61 3.24
N ILE A 126 -20.15 7.11 4.31
CA ILE A 126 -20.09 6.38 5.57
C ILE A 126 -21.24 6.89 6.44
N SER A 127 -22.17 6.00 6.76
CA SER A 127 -23.43 6.28 7.43
C SER A 127 -23.60 5.44 8.70
N LEU A 128 -24.77 5.59 9.34
CA LEU A 128 -25.11 4.77 10.50
C LEU A 128 -25.24 3.28 10.14
N ILE A 129 -25.54 2.96 8.87
CA ILE A 129 -25.62 1.57 8.38
C ILE A 129 -24.23 0.92 8.49
N ASP A 130 -23.18 1.60 8.04
CA ASP A 130 -21.79 1.12 8.12
C ASP A 130 -21.32 0.99 9.57
N CYS A 131 -21.76 1.92 10.43
CA CYS A 131 -21.50 1.83 11.86
C CYS A 131 -22.15 0.59 12.49
N ILE A 132 -23.42 0.30 12.18
CA ILE A 132 -24.13 -0.84 12.74
C ILE A 132 -23.47 -2.14 12.28
N TYR A 133 -23.09 -2.22 11.00
CA TYR A 133 -22.41 -3.39 10.47
C TYR A 133 -21.08 -3.65 11.17
N THR A 134 -20.21 -2.64 11.27
CA THR A 134 -18.91 -2.81 11.94
C THR A 134 -19.09 -3.22 13.41
N LEU A 135 -20.10 -2.67 14.10
CA LEU A 135 -20.43 -3.05 15.47
C LEU A 135 -20.89 -4.51 15.60
N ILE A 136 -21.80 -4.97 14.72
CA ILE A 136 -22.28 -6.35 14.70
C ILE A 136 -21.12 -7.30 14.37
N TYR A 137 -20.32 -6.97 13.36
CA TYR A 137 -19.15 -7.74 12.97
C TYR A 137 -18.21 -7.94 14.15
N ASN A 138 -17.93 -6.87 14.91
CA ASN A 138 -17.15 -6.95 16.14
C ASN A 138 -17.79 -7.86 17.20
N SER A 139 -19.12 -7.80 17.37
CA SER A 139 -19.81 -8.60 18.39
C SER A 139 -19.81 -10.11 18.07
N ASP A 140 -19.87 -10.47 16.79
CA ASP A 140 -19.87 -11.87 16.35
C ASP A 140 -18.47 -12.51 16.46
N GLN A 141 -17.39 -11.72 16.40
CA GLN A 141 -16.02 -12.21 16.64
C GLN A 141 -15.73 -12.51 18.14
N VAL A 142 -16.61 -12.07 19.05
CA VAL A 142 -16.45 -12.24 20.51
C VAL A 142 -17.28 -13.42 21.04
N LEU A 143 -18.08 -14.08 20.20
CA LEU A 143 -18.84 -15.28 20.58
C LEU A 143 -17.95 -16.54 20.44
N PRO A 144 -17.79 -17.34 21.52
CA PRO A 144 -16.98 -18.56 21.51
C PRO A 144 -17.59 -19.72 20.72
#